data_AF-A0A2D5GQF1-F1
#
_entry.id   AF-A0A2D5GQF1-F1
#
_cell.length_a   1.000
_cell.length_b   1.000
_cell.length_c   1.000
_cell.angle_alpha   90.00
_cell.angle_beta   90.00
_cell.angle_gamma   90.00
#
_symmetry.space_group_name_H-M   'P 1'
#
loop_
_entity.id
_entity.type
_entity.pdbx_description
1 polymer ?
#
loop_
_entity_poly.entity_id
_entity_poly.type
_entity_poly.pdbx_seq_one_letter_code
_entity_poly.pdbx_strand_id
1 'polypeptide(L)'
;MPDKNTELWDSVCETDPNYTTTVNQRGGFTAIGAQYQVKCATEKFGPYGLGFGVRNETFKFVMEDRMVVYQAELYYKLKGEKGTLPIHSSATTSYGSRIDDDCIKKVATDAFTKGLSKLGFNADVFMGKFDDNKYVSTLESKYGVSNARKITTKGKNSTPSSSPSLDI
;
A
#
# COMPACT_ATOMS: atom_id res chain seq x y z
N MET A 1 -26.57 12.40 -7.78
CA MET A 1 -25.44 12.34 -8.73
C MET A 1 -24.18 12.62 -7.95
N PRO A 2 -23.06 11.94 -8.22
CA PRO A 2 -21.79 12.30 -7.57
C PRO A 2 -21.49 13.78 -7.85
N ASP A 3 -20.99 14.50 -6.85
CA ASP A 3 -20.56 15.88 -7.04
C ASP A 3 -19.45 15.89 -8.10
N LYS A 4 -19.46 16.87 -9.01
CA LYS A 4 -18.45 16.95 -10.08
C LYS A 4 -17.01 16.90 -9.56
N ASN A 5 -16.79 17.34 -8.32
CA ASN A 5 -15.48 17.37 -7.69
C ASN A 5 -15.01 16.00 -7.18
N THR A 6 -15.92 15.07 -6.85
CA THR A 6 -15.59 13.73 -6.35
C THR A 6 -15.69 12.66 -7.43
N GLU A 7 -15.98 13.03 -8.68
CA GLU A 7 -16.20 12.09 -9.79
C GLU A 7 -15.09 11.04 -9.93
N LEU A 8 -13.81 11.46 -9.87
CA LEU A 8 -12.69 10.51 -9.89
C LEU A 8 -12.77 9.58 -8.68
N TRP A 9 -12.81 10.16 -7.48
CA TRP A 9 -12.79 9.46 -6.20
C TRP A 9 -13.86 8.39 -6.12
N ASP A 10 -15.12 8.77 -6.40
CA ASP A 10 -16.27 7.86 -6.35
C ASP A 10 -16.11 6.69 -7.33
N SER A 11 -15.40 6.90 -8.44
CA SER A 11 -15.16 5.90 -9.46
C SER A 11 -14.01 4.92 -9.17
N VAL A 12 -13.18 5.19 -8.16
CA VAL A 12 -11.99 4.40 -7.79
C VAL A 12 -11.93 3.99 -6.31
N CYS A 13 -12.87 4.47 -5.50
CA CYS A 13 -12.90 4.29 -4.05
C CYS A 13 -13.07 2.83 -3.62
N GLU A 14 -13.86 2.06 -4.36
CA GLU A 14 -14.21 0.68 -3.99
C GLU A 14 -13.07 -0.31 -4.27
N THR A 15 -12.81 -1.21 -3.32
CA THR A 15 -11.75 -2.22 -3.38
C THR A 15 -12.31 -3.62 -3.55
N ASP A 16 -11.81 -4.37 -4.53
CA ASP A 16 -12.10 -5.80 -4.68
C ASP A 16 -11.40 -6.60 -3.56
N PRO A 17 -12.13 -7.29 -2.66
CA PRO A 17 -11.53 -8.02 -1.55
C PRO A 17 -10.64 -9.20 -1.97
N ASN A 18 -10.68 -9.65 -3.23
CA ASN A 18 -9.73 -10.66 -3.74
C ASN A 18 -8.28 -10.19 -3.75
N TYR A 19 -8.05 -8.87 -3.71
CA TYR A 19 -6.73 -8.25 -3.73
C TYR A 19 -6.37 -7.58 -2.41
N THR A 20 -7.06 -7.95 -1.33
CA THR A 20 -6.74 -7.50 0.02
C THR A 20 -6.18 -8.65 0.86
N THR A 21 -5.49 -8.31 1.95
CA THR A 21 -4.97 -9.28 2.91
C THR A 21 -5.14 -8.71 4.32
N THR A 22 -5.69 -9.52 5.22
CA THR A 22 -5.75 -9.17 6.64
C THR A 22 -4.37 -9.36 7.27
N VAL A 23 -3.82 -8.29 7.83
CA VAL A 23 -2.55 -8.27 8.54
C VAL A 23 -2.82 -8.22 10.03
N ASN A 24 -2.39 -9.23 10.78
CA ASN A 24 -2.66 -9.36 12.22
C ASN A 24 -1.67 -8.62 13.14
N GLN A 25 -0.91 -7.65 12.61
CA GLN A 25 0.06 -6.88 13.38
C GLN A 25 -0.57 -5.56 13.87
N ARG A 26 -0.15 -5.07 15.04
CA ARG A 26 -0.52 -3.75 15.59
C ARG A 26 -2.04 -3.47 15.66
N GLY A 27 -2.82 -4.43 16.14
CA GLY A 27 -4.28 -4.28 16.27
C GLY A 27 -5.08 -4.78 15.06
N GLY A 28 -4.41 -5.24 14.00
CA GLY A 28 -5.08 -5.79 12.83
C GLY A 28 -5.44 -4.70 11.82
N PHE A 29 -5.15 -4.90 10.54
CA PHE A 29 -5.60 -4.01 9.48
C PHE A 29 -5.71 -4.72 8.13
N THR A 30 -6.42 -4.12 7.19
CA THR A 30 -6.52 -4.60 5.80
C THR A 30 -5.45 -3.95 4.95
N ALA A 31 -4.59 -4.76 4.33
CA ALA A 31 -3.62 -4.32 3.34
C ALA A 31 -4.15 -4.55 1.91
N ILE A 32 -3.90 -3.61 1.01
CA ILE A 32 -4.24 -3.73 -0.42
C ILE A 32 -2.99 -4.16 -1.19
N GLY A 33 -3.14 -5.07 -2.16
CA GLY A 33 -2.04 -5.45 -3.04
C GLY A 33 -1.58 -4.26 -3.90
N ALA A 34 -0.30 -3.89 -3.80
CA ALA A 34 0.24 -2.74 -4.54
C ALA A 34 0.05 -2.85 -6.06
N GLN A 35 0.21 -4.05 -6.63
CA GLN A 35 0.00 -4.29 -8.06
C GLN A 35 -1.48 -4.12 -8.48
N TYR A 36 -2.41 -4.42 -7.58
CA TYR A 36 -3.83 -4.15 -7.83
C TYR A 36 -4.10 -2.64 -7.87
N GLN A 37 -3.50 -1.85 -6.97
CA GLN A 37 -3.59 -0.39 -7.03
C GLN A 37 -3.02 0.18 -8.34
N VAL A 38 -1.88 -0.35 -8.81
CA VAL A 38 -1.31 0.00 -10.13
C VAL A 38 -2.31 -0.33 -11.25
N LYS A 39 -2.95 -1.50 -11.21
CA LYS A 39 -3.96 -1.90 -12.20
C LYS A 39 -5.15 -0.94 -12.20
N CYS A 40 -5.71 -0.61 -11.03
CA CYS A 40 -6.81 0.35 -10.92
C CYS A 40 -6.43 1.73 -11.47
N ALA A 41 -5.23 2.22 -11.13
CA ALA A 41 -4.72 3.47 -11.68
C ALA A 41 -4.53 3.42 -13.20
N THR A 42 -4.06 2.26 -13.72
CA THR A 42 -3.92 2.03 -15.16
C THR A 42 -5.26 2.10 -15.89
N GLU A 43 -6.34 1.57 -15.30
CA GLU A 43 -7.69 1.62 -15.88
C GLU A 43 -8.23 3.06 -16.01
N LYS A 44 -7.78 3.99 -15.16
CA LYS A 44 -8.26 5.38 -15.16
C LYS A 44 -7.34 6.33 -15.90
N PHE A 45 -6.02 6.16 -15.78
CA PHE A 45 -5.04 7.09 -16.31
C PHE A 45 -4.32 6.57 -17.55
N GLY A 46 -4.40 5.28 -17.84
CA GLY A 46 -3.62 4.61 -18.88
C GLY A 46 -2.30 4.04 -18.35
N PRO A 47 -1.42 3.51 -19.21
CA PRO A 47 -0.21 2.81 -18.80
C PRO A 47 0.73 3.62 -17.91
N TYR A 48 1.35 2.97 -16.92
CA TYR A 48 2.41 3.56 -16.10
C TYR A 48 3.56 4.04 -16.99
N GLY A 49 4.10 5.23 -16.70
CA GLY A 49 5.07 5.94 -17.53
C GLY A 49 4.45 6.88 -18.57
N LEU A 50 3.24 6.59 -19.06
CA LEU A 50 2.56 7.40 -20.09
C LEU A 50 1.43 8.26 -19.52
N GLY A 51 0.50 7.59 -18.86
CA GLY A 51 -0.71 8.16 -18.28
C GLY A 51 -0.48 8.70 -16.88
N PHE A 52 0.28 7.95 -16.09
CA PHE A 52 0.66 8.29 -14.72
C PHE A 52 2.01 7.66 -14.39
N GLY A 53 2.63 8.10 -13.30
CA GLY A 53 3.88 7.54 -12.84
C GLY A 53 4.54 8.40 -11.78
N VAL A 54 5.77 8.07 -11.44
CA VAL A 54 6.57 8.83 -10.49
C VAL A 54 7.75 9.48 -11.20
N ARG A 55 8.12 10.69 -10.76
CA ARG A 55 9.31 11.42 -11.22
C ARG A 55 9.96 12.17 -10.06
N ASN A 56 11.14 12.74 -10.31
CA ASN A 56 11.91 13.53 -9.32
C ASN A 56 12.17 12.74 -8.02
N GLU A 57 12.48 11.45 -8.16
CA GLU A 57 12.70 10.55 -7.04
C GLU A 57 13.98 10.90 -6.28
N THR A 58 13.89 10.96 -4.96
CA THR A 58 15.02 11.21 -4.06
C THR A 58 14.98 10.24 -2.90
N PHE A 59 16.14 9.63 -2.60
CA PHE A 59 16.37 8.81 -1.41
C PHE A 59 17.38 9.52 -0.51
N LYS A 60 17.04 9.72 0.76
CA LYS A 60 17.92 10.31 1.77
C LYS A 60 18.07 9.35 2.94
N PHE A 61 19.29 8.95 3.23
CA PHE A 61 19.61 8.20 4.43
C PHE A 61 19.80 9.17 5.60
N VAL A 62 19.13 8.87 6.71
CA VAL A 62 19.11 9.70 7.92
C VAL A 62 19.26 8.81 9.15
N MET A 63 19.53 9.41 10.31
CA MET A 63 19.74 8.70 11.56
C MET A 63 20.86 7.66 11.46
N GLU A 64 22.07 8.09 11.06
CA GLU A 64 23.23 7.20 10.84
C GLU A 64 22.89 6.04 9.89
N ASP A 65 22.25 6.37 8.77
CA ASP A 65 21.80 5.43 7.74
C ASP A 65 20.83 4.34 8.20
N ARG A 66 20.24 4.45 9.40
CA ARG A 66 19.24 3.50 9.94
C ARG A 66 17.85 3.69 9.36
N MET A 67 17.60 4.81 8.68
CA MET A 67 16.33 5.10 8.04
C MET A 67 16.55 5.74 6.67
N VAL A 68 15.80 5.28 5.68
CA VAL A 68 15.70 5.93 4.37
C VAL A 68 14.41 6.72 4.30
N VAL A 69 14.51 7.97 3.87
CA VAL A 69 13.39 8.84 3.52
C VAL A 69 13.32 8.94 2.01
N TYR A 70 12.16 8.61 1.45
CA TYR A 70 11.86 8.72 0.03
C TYR A 70 10.92 9.90 -0.22
N GLN A 71 11.22 10.69 -1.24
CA GLN A 71 10.39 11.80 -1.72
C GLN A 71 10.32 11.74 -3.25
N ALA A 72 9.14 11.98 -3.81
CA ALA A 72 8.96 12.07 -5.26
C ALA A 72 7.68 12.82 -5.63
N GLU A 73 7.43 12.97 -6.93
CA GLU A 73 6.18 13.48 -7.49
C GLU A 73 5.43 12.36 -8.21
N LEU A 74 4.18 12.11 -7.80
CA LEU A 74 3.22 11.32 -8.57
C LEU A 74 2.57 12.24 -9.60
N TYR A 75 2.73 11.93 -10.88
CA TYR A 75 2.05 12.61 -11.98
C TYR A 75 0.97 11.72 -12.58
N TYR A 76 -0.07 12.33 -13.14
CA TYR A 76 -1.15 11.63 -13.83
C TYR A 76 -1.81 12.52 -14.89
N LYS A 77 -2.53 11.90 -15.82
CA LYS A 77 -3.36 12.57 -16.82
C LYS A 77 -4.82 12.19 -16.58
N LEU A 78 -5.68 13.19 -16.48
CA LEU A 78 -7.12 13.01 -16.33
C LEU A 78 -7.84 13.95 -17.27
N LYS A 79 -8.67 13.41 -18.17
CA LYS A 79 -9.45 14.21 -19.15
C LYS A 79 -8.60 15.20 -19.97
N GLY A 80 -7.35 14.82 -20.28
CA GLY A 80 -6.40 15.65 -21.03
C GLY A 80 -5.54 16.60 -20.19
N GLU A 81 -5.90 16.82 -18.92
CA GLU A 81 -5.14 17.66 -17.99
C GLU A 81 -4.06 16.86 -17.25
N LYS A 82 -2.95 17.52 -16.92
CA LYS A 82 -1.87 16.93 -16.12
C LYS A 82 -2.02 17.32 -14.66
N GLY A 83 -2.16 16.34 -13.78
CA GLY A 83 -2.07 16.52 -12.34
C GLY A 83 -0.70 16.08 -11.80
N THR A 84 -0.30 16.65 -10.68
CA THR A 84 0.91 16.25 -9.95
C THR A 84 0.70 16.47 -8.46
N LEU A 85 1.16 15.53 -7.64
CA LEU A 85 1.14 15.64 -6.18
C LEU A 85 2.42 15.10 -5.55
N PRO A 86 2.84 15.65 -4.38
CA PRO A 86 3.99 15.14 -3.66
C PRO A 86 3.66 13.83 -2.94
N ILE A 87 4.58 12.89 -3.05
CA ILE A 87 4.55 11.61 -2.33
C ILE A 87 5.83 11.45 -1.51
N HIS A 88 5.70 10.83 -0.35
CA HIS A 88 6.82 10.59 0.54
C HIS A 88 6.53 9.40 1.46
N SER A 89 7.60 8.73 1.88
CA SER A 89 7.57 7.71 2.92
C SER A 89 8.94 7.56 3.56
N SER A 90 9.01 6.77 4.62
CA SER A 90 10.26 6.39 5.28
C SER A 90 10.22 4.93 5.68
N ALA A 91 11.37 4.25 5.59
CA ALA A 91 11.54 2.87 6.05
C ALA A 91 12.85 2.72 6.82
N THR A 92 12.87 1.84 7.81
CA THR A 92 14.11 1.43 8.49
C THR A 92 14.96 0.61 7.53
N THR A 93 16.27 0.84 7.52
CA THR A 93 17.23 0.10 6.68
C THR A 93 17.66 -1.22 7.31
N SER A 94 17.34 -1.43 8.60
CA SER A 94 17.62 -2.65 9.33
C SER A 94 16.57 -2.93 10.41
N TYR A 95 16.51 -4.20 10.83
CA TYR A 95 15.76 -4.67 11.99
C TYR A 95 16.75 -5.33 12.95
N GLY A 96 17.20 -4.59 13.96
CA GLY A 96 18.31 -5.00 14.81
C GLY A 96 19.61 -5.10 13.99
N SER A 97 20.28 -6.25 14.02
CA SER A 97 21.50 -6.50 13.25
C SER A 97 21.25 -6.90 11.80
N ARG A 98 19.99 -7.20 11.41
CA ARG A 98 19.65 -7.64 10.06
C ARG A 98 19.39 -6.45 9.15
N ILE A 99 20.17 -6.31 8.09
CA ILE A 99 19.91 -5.35 7.01
C ILE A 99 18.64 -5.74 6.25
N ASP A 100 17.81 -4.75 5.93
CA ASP A 100 16.65 -4.88 5.03
C ASP A 100 17.04 -4.44 3.61
N ASP A 101 17.46 -5.40 2.80
CA ASP A 101 17.83 -5.21 1.40
C ASP A 101 16.65 -4.82 0.49
N ASP A 102 15.42 -4.93 0.99
CA ASP A 102 14.21 -4.48 0.29
C ASP A 102 13.74 -3.08 0.72
N CYS A 103 14.41 -2.41 1.67
CA CYS A 103 13.93 -1.13 2.23
C CYS A 103 13.69 -0.07 1.14
N ILE A 104 14.55 0.02 0.12
CA ILE A 104 14.41 0.94 -1.02
C ILE A 104 13.17 0.63 -1.86
N LYS A 105 12.90 -0.65 -2.14
CA LYS A 105 11.71 -1.07 -2.90
C LYS A 105 10.44 -0.83 -2.11
N LYS A 106 10.46 -1.15 -0.82
CA LYS A 106 9.34 -0.98 0.11
C LYS A 106 8.96 0.48 0.29
N VAL A 107 9.94 1.36 0.53
CA VAL A 107 9.68 2.79 0.79
C VAL A 107 9.11 3.49 -0.44
N ALA A 108 9.61 3.19 -1.63
CA ALA A 108 9.09 3.73 -2.88
C ALA A 108 7.65 3.22 -3.15
N THR A 109 7.41 1.91 -2.94
CA THR A 109 6.09 1.31 -3.10
C THR A 109 5.07 1.93 -2.13
N ASP A 110 5.42 2.07 -0.85
CA ASP A 110 4.53 2.65 0.17
C ASP A 110 4.20 4.11 -0.12
N ALA A 111 5.18 4.93 -0.51
CA ALA A 111 4.93 6.31 -0.91
C ALA A 111 4.01 6.40 -2.14
N PHE A 112 4.22 5.54 -3.12
CA PHE A 112 3.42 5.50 -4.34
C PHE A 112 1.98 5.06 -4.08
N THR A 113 1.75 3.99 -3.33
CA THR A 113 0.40 3.51 -3.01
C THR A 113 -0.37 4.50 -2.12
N LYS A 114 0.31 5.19 -1.20
CA LYS A 114 -0.26 6.33 -0.45
C LYS A 114 -0.54 7.54 -1.34
N GLY A 115 0.26 7.75 -2.38
CA GLY A 115 -0.01 8.75 -3.41
C GLY A 115 -1.31 8.47 -4.15
N LEU A 116 -1.52 7.22 -4.55
CA LEU A 116 -2.76 6.79 -5.19
C LEU A 116 -3.97 6.93 -4.26
N SER A 117 -3.84 6.62 -2.96
CA SER A 117 -4.97 6.78 -2.03
C SER A 117 -5.40 8.24 -1.85
N LYS A 118 -4.49 9.21 -1.99
CA LYS A 118 -4.84 10.65 -2.04
C LYS A 118 -5.72 11.03 -3.24
N LEU A 119 -5.64 10.26 -4.33
CA LEU A 119 -6.50 10.42 -5.52
C LEU A 119 -7.81 9.63 -5.40
N GLY A 120 -8.02 8.91 -4.29
CA GLY A 120 -9.23 8.14 -4.00
C GLY A 120 -9.14 6.66 -4.34
N PHE A 121 -8.03 6.16 -4.89
CA PHE A 121 -7.92 4.74 -5.21
C PHE A 121 -7.98 3.90 -3.94
N ASN A 122 -8.93 2.97 -3.91
CA ASN A 122 -9.11 2.02 -2.80
C ASN A 122 -9.33 2.71 -1.44
N ALA A 123 -9.95 3.90 -1.49
CA ALA A 123 -10.14 4.75 -0.32
C ALA A 123 -11.06 4.13 0.73
N ASP A 124 -11.97 3.23 0.36
CA ASP A 124 -12.87 2.53 1.28
C ASP A 124 -12.13 1.79 2.41
N VAL A 125 -10.98 1.20 2.13
CA VAL A 125 -10.09 0.59 3.13
C VAL A 125 -9.58 1.64 4.11
N PHE A 126 -9.06 2.76 3.60
CA PHE A 126 -8.49 3.84 4.42
C PHE A 126 -9.56 4.64 5.18
N MET A 127 -10.81 4.59 4.72
CA MET A 127 -11.98 5.16 5.38
C MET A 127 -12.59 4.22 6.43
N GLY A 128 -11.95 3.08 6.73
CA GLY A 128 -12.40 2.13 7.76
C GLY A 128 -13.60 1.28 7.36
N LYS A 129 -14.05 1.32 6.10
CA LYS A 129 -15.22 0.52 5.69
C LYS A 129 -14.93 -0.99 5.74
N PHE A 130 -13.67 -1.38 5.56
CA PHE A 130 -13.23 -2.77 5.67
C PHE A 130 -13.23 -3.32 7.09
N ASP A 131 -13.47 -2.48 8.12
CA ASP A 131 -13.66 -2.93 9.49
C ASP A 131 -15.13 -3.39 9.74
N ASP A 132 -16.05 -3.05 8.84
CA ASP A 132 -17.44 -3.53 8.88
C ASP A 132 -17.59 -4.84 8.10
N ASN A 133 -17.79 -5.93 8.83
CA ASN A 133 -18.00 -7.27 8.25
C ASN A 133 -19.17 -7.34 7.27
N LYS A 134 -20.24 -6.54 7.44
CA LYS A 134 -21.37 -6.52 6.51
C LYS A 134 -20.98 -5.85 5.19
N TYR A 135 -20.20 -4.78 5.27
CA TYR A 135 -19.66 -4.12 4.09
C TYR A 135 -18.75 -5.06 3.30
N VAL A 136 -17.81 -5.71 3.99
CA VAL A 136 -16.89 -6.67 3.37
C VAL A 136 -17.64 -7.85 2.76
N SER A 137 -18.63 -8.42 3.46
CA SER A 137 -19.44 -9.53 2.93
C SER A 137 -20.24 -9.15 1.68
N THR A 138 -20.73 -7.90 1.61
CA THR A 138 -21.40 -7.37 0.42
C THR A 138 -20.44 -7.29 -0.77
N LEU A 139 -19.21 -6.80 -0.55
CA LEU A 139 -18.18 -6.78 -1.57
C LEU A 139 -17.73 -8.19 -1.98
N GLU A 140 -17.52 -9.09 -1.01
CA GLU A 140 -17.16 -10.49 -1.28
C GLU A 140 -18.20 -11.16 -2.20
N SER A 141 -19.48 -10.89 -1.96
CA SER A 141 -20.58 -11.37 -2.81
C SER A 141 -20.54 -10.74 -4.20
N LYS A 142 -20.33 -9.42 -4.29
CA LYS A 142 -20.25 -8.66 -5.55
C LYS A 142 -19.12 -9.15 -6.46
N TYR A 143 -17.96 -9.45 -5.87
CA TYR A 143 -16.75 -9.84 -6.58
C TYR A 143 -16.53 -11.36 -6.68
N GLY A 144 -17.47 -12.16 -6.19
CA GLY A 144 -17.38 -13.62 -6.25
C GLY A 144 -16.15 -14.17 -5.52
N VAL A 145 -15.82 -13.61 -4.36
CA VAL A 145 -14.65 -14.04 -3.57
C VAL A 145 -14.84 -15.47 -3.11
N SER A 146 -13.91 -16.36 -3.46
CA SER A 146 -13.89 -17.74 -2.97
C SER A 146 -13.01 -17.83 -1.71
N ASN A 147 -13.53 -18.50 -0.67
CA ASN A 147 -12.86 -18.68 0.63
C ASN A 147 -11.46 -19.34 0.58
N ALA A 148 -11.03 -19.84 -0.58
CA ALA A 148 -9.75 -20.52 -0.76
C ALA A 148 -8.51 -19.59 -0.78
N ARG A 149 -8.68 -18.25 -0.89
CA ARG A 149 -7.58 -17.29 -1.10
C ARG A 149 -7.13 -16.47 0.11
N LYS A 150 -7.71 -16.63 1.30
CA LYS A 150 -7.24 -15.93 2.53
C LYS A 150 -5.89 -16.49 2.99
N ILE A 151 -4.82 -16.27 2.21
CA ILE A 151 -3.44 -16.56 2.61
C ILE A 151 -3.10 -15.58 3.72
N THR A 152 -3.18 -16.07 4.95
CA THR A 152 -2.66 -15.40 6.12
C THR A 152 -1.14 -15.48 6.03
N THR A 153 -0.45 -14.37 5.75
CA THR A 153 1.00 -14.31 5.95
C THR A 153 1.26 -14.33 7.45
N LYS A 154 1.39 -15.52 8.03
CA LYS A 154 2.02 -15.70 9.35
C LYS A 154 3.44 -15.15 9.23
N GLY A 155 3.72 -14.05 9.92
CA GLY A 155 5.09 -13.61 10.14
C GLY A 155 5.90 -14.79 10.70
N LYS A 156 6.92 -15.23 9.98
CA LYS A 156 7.90 -16.18 10.50
C LYS A 156 8.72 -15.46 11.57
N ASN A 157 8.27 -15.51 12.82
CA ASN A 157 9.14 -15.35 13.98
C ASN A 157 9.16 -16.68 14.73
N SER A 158 10.11 -17.53 14.34
CA SER A 158 10.58 -18.64 15.19
C SER A 158 11.83 -18.16 15.91
N THR A 159 11.68 -17.71 17.14
CA THR A 159 12.78 -17.71 18.13
C THR A 159 12.99 -19.16 18.57
N PRO A 160 14.20 -19.73 18.47
CA PRO A 160 14.58 -20.84 19.32
C PRO A 160 15.11 -20.26 20.63
N SER A 161 14.43 -20.60 21.71
CA SER A 161 14.96 -20.55 23.07
C SER A 161 16.14 -21.52 23.20
N SER A 162 17.27 -21.05 23.70
CA SER A 162 18.17 -21.88 24.51
C SER A 162 19.14 -20.99 25.29
N SER A 163 18.94 -20.95 26.60
CA SER A 163 19.93 -20.52 27.58
C SER A 163 21.21 -21.36 27.45
N PRO A 164 22.40 -20.78 27.69
CA PRO A 164 23.50 -21.53 28.25
C PRO A 164 23.62 -21.20 29.74
N SER A 165 23.55 -22.26 30.53
CA SER A 165 24.04 -22.34 31.89
C SER A 165 25.45 -21.77 32.03
N LEU A 166 25.67 -21.06 33.14
CA LEU A 166 27.00 -20.75 33.65
C LEU A 166 27.75 -22.05 33.92
N ASP A 167 28.93 -22.19 33.32
CA ASP A 167 30.02 -22.99 33.88
C ASP A 167 31.31 -22.16 33.78
N ILE A 168 31.90 -21.95 34.97
CA ILE A 168 33.13 -21.24 35.36
C ILE A 168 33.03 -19.72 35.50
#